data_AF-A0AAV2ED98-F1
#
_entry.id   AF-A0AAV2ED98-F1
#
_cell.length_a   1.000
_cell.length_b   1.000
_cell.length_c   1.000
_cell.angle_alpha   90.00
_cell.angle_beta   90.00
_cell.angle_gamma   90.00
#
_symmetry.space_group_name_H-M   'P 1'
#
loop_
_entity.id
_entity.type
_entity.pdbx_description
1 polymer ?
#
loop_
_entity_poly.entity_id
_entity_poly.type
_entity_poly.pdbx_seq_one_letter_code
_entity_poly.pdbx_strand_id
1 'polypeptide(L)'
;MSALALRRSRICSKSLLAASFLPSSTRATERTPPFFKASLFTISAAELSTSDGLTVDRIVASKWAILDESESDWKSHAAAIAQSIQVIKKRLQWNKLMVRLDLLSAQLNKPNLWDDPVLAGKLSREHGSMMGKMKEVKALEQDLIEHIDMIKLAREEAEDSDLELESLKAMLEMRRNSKEKELEALLYAEHDSCSCYIEVQAGAGGTESMDWAKMVMQMYKLWAQRRGFRVTLVDEMSGEMAGIKRATIRLDGEYAFGYAKAEVGVHRLVRISPFDSSKRRHTSFAAVAVIPILGEGFTHCCEDSSYSNWGNCHMSERKGGINYRSQHMNKASAMSVLQSRLDQLEMARQAQVNAQHTQSLTEISWGNQIRTYVLHPYRMVKDLRTSHEVSNPDSVLEGELDGFILSYQGF
;
A
#
# COMPACT_ATOMS: atom_id res chain seq x y z
N MET A 1 -22.42 -43.08 57.61
CA MET A 1 -21.07 -43.16 58.19
C MET A 1 -20.22 -42.06 57.56
N SER A 2 -20.26 -40.88 58.17
CA SER A 2 -19.10 -40.20 58.80
C SER A 2 -18.44 -39.25 57.80
N ALA A 3 -18.76 -37.95 57.69
CA ALA A 3 -18.76 -36.81 58.62
C ALA A 3 -17.37 -36.19 58.90
N LEU A 4 -17.35 -34.83 58.93
CA LEU A 4 -16.31 -33.86 59.34
C LEU A 4 -15.22 -33.47 58.31
N ALA A 5 -14.76 -32.22 58.17
CA ALA A 5 -15.10 -30.96 58.85
C ALA A 5 -14.49 -29.74 58.12
N LEU A 6 -15.18 -28.60 58.26
CA LEU A 6 -14.70 -27.23 58.01
C LEU A 6 -13.46 -26.86 58.86
N ARG A 7 -12.64 -25.94 58.35
CA ARG A 7 -11.98 -24.93 59.19
C ARG A 7 -12.07 -23.52 58.60
N ARG A 8 -12.78 -22.66 59.34
CA ARG A 8 -12.82 -21.19 59.31
C ARG A 8 -11.62 -20.61 60.08
N SER A 9 -11.50 -19.27 60.01
CA SER A 9 -11.06 -18.29 61.04
C SER A 9 -9.84 -17.46 60.57
N ARG A 10 -9.70 -16.14 60.80
CA ARG A 10 -10.31 -15.07 61.64
C ARG A 10 -10.14 -13.74 60.87
N ILE A 11 -11.03 -12.75 60.84
CA ILE A 11 -11.54 -11.81 61.89
C ILE A 11 -10.49 -10.81 62.41
N CYS A 12 -10.75 -9.51 62.16
CA CYS A 12 -10.69 -8.30 63.03
C CYS A 12 -10.36 -7.09 62.13
N SER A 13 -11.21 -6.10 61.82
CA SER A 13 -12.21 -5.31 62.56
C SER A 13 -11.65 -4.31 63.57
N LYS A 14 -12.23 -3.09 63.49
CA LYS A 14 -12.15 -1.89 64.36
C LYS A 14 -11.04 -0.87 64.04
N SER A 15 -11.26 0.46 64.08
CA SER A 15 -12.47 1.29 64.22
C SER A 15 -12.05 2.77 64.20
N LEU A 16 -12.92 3.63 63.65
CA LEU A 16 -13.26 5.01 64.03
C LEU A 16 -12.34 5.79 64.99
N LEU A 17 -12.03 7.03 64.60
CA LEU A 17 -12.36 8.23 65.39
C LEU A 17 -12.29 9.50 64.52
N ALA A 18 -13.38 10.26 64.57
CA ALA A 18 -13.52 11.61 64.03
C ALA A 18 -13.09 12.64 65.08
N ALA A 19 -12.46 13.74 64.64
CA ALA A 19 -12.48 15.02 65.36
C ALA A 19 -12.19 16.19 64.39
N SER A 20 -13.19 17.05 64.26
CA SER A 20 -13.20 18.38 63.65
C SER A 20 -12.22 19.35 64.33
N PHE A 21 -11.56 20.25 63.58
CA PHE A 21 -11.27 21.65 63.99
C PHE A 21 -10.72 22.46 62.78
N LEU A 22 -11.42 23.52 62.39
CA LEU A 22 -10.91 24.69 61.64
C LEU A 22 -10.29 25.69 62.66
N PRO A 23 -9.75 26.87 62.26
CA PRO A 23 -8.67 27.15 61.30
C PRO A 23 -7.59 28.08 61.95
N SER A 24 -6.37 28.16 61.41
CA SER A 24 -5.50 29.32 61.73
C SER A 24 -4.35 29.53 60.75
N SER A 25 -4.37 30.73 60.19
CA SER A 25 -3.37 31.43 59.38
C SER A 25 -1.93 31.29 59.88
N THR A 26 -0.99 31.01 58.96
CA THR A 26 0.31 31.69 58.92
C THR A 26 0.87 31.71 57.49
N ARG A 27 1.12 32.93 57.00
CA ARG A 27 1.87 33.24 55.77
C ARG A 27 3.27 32.60 55.79
N ALA A 28 3.63 31.93 54.69
CA ALA A 28 5.00 31.90 54.20
C ALA A 28 4.96 31.91 52.66
N THR A 29 5.64 32.90 52.11
CA THR A 29 5.72 33.24 50.70
C THR A 29 6.62 32.27 49.95
N GLU A 30 6.07 31.51 49.00
CA GLU A 30 6.85 30.80 47.98
C GLU A 30 6.58 31.42 46.61
N ARG A 31 7.66 32.01 46.06
CA ARG A 31 7.72 32.57 44.71
C ARG A 31 7.76 31.40 43.72
N THR A 32 6.78 31.32 42.83
CA THR A 32 6.81 30.48 41.65
C THR A 32 7.82 31.03 40.64
N PRO A 33 8.63 30.18 39.97
CA PRO A 33 9.43 30.64 38.82
C PRO A 33 8.50 30.81 37.60
N PRO A 34 8.82 31.74 36.67
CA PRO A 34 7.94 32.02 35.55
C PRO A 34 7.99 30.89 34.53
N PHE A 35 6.79 30.51 34.07
CA PHE A 35 6.58 29.72 32.86
C PHE A 35 7.36 30.34 31.70
N PHE A 36 8.41 29.67 31.24
CA PHE A 36 8.99 29.90 29.92
C PHE A 36 7.95 29.51 28.88
N LYS A 37 7.20 30.50 28.35
CA LYS A 37 6.51 30.35 27.07
C LYS A 37 7.60 30.16 26.01
N ALA A 38 7.78 28.92 25.56
CA ALA A 38 8.47 28.65 24.31
C ALA A 38 7.66 29.33 23.20
N SER A 39 8.15 30.49 22.78
CA SER A 39 7.70 31.15 21.56
C SER A 39 8.05 30.22 20.40
N LEU A 40 7.07 29.43 19.97
CA LEU A 40 7.07 28.82 18.64
C LEU A 40 7.18 29.98 17.65
N PHE A 41 8.40 30.25 17.21
CA PHE A 41 8.62 31.01 15.99
C PHE A 41 8.01 30.19 14.86
N THR A 42 6.74 30.44 14.56
CA THR A 42 6.15 30.11 13.28
C THR A 42 6.89 30.93 12.24
N ILE A 43 7.91 30.33 11.63
CA ILE A 43 8.34 30.75 10.31
C ILE A 43 7.12 30.49 9.43
N SER A 44 6.37 31.56 9.12
CA SER A 44 5.32 31.52 8.12
C SER A 44 6.01 31.22 6.80
N ALA A 45 6.18 29.94 6.47
CA ALA A 45 6.50 29.52 5.12
C ALA A 45 5.39 30.13 4.25
N ALA A 46 5.74 31.07 3.37
CA ALA A 46 4.78 31.70 2.47
C ALA A 46 4.01 30.58 1.75
N GLU A 47 2.70 30.55 1.94
CA GLU A 47 1.85 29.62 1.22
C GLU A 47 1.95 29.96 -0.27
N LEU A 48 2.18 28.93 -1.09
CA LEU A 48 2.17 29.07 -2.53
C LEU A 48 0.82 29.67 -2.96
N SER A 49 0.88 30.80 -3.67
CA SER A 49 -0.29 31.54 -4.12
C SER A 49 -0.05 32.14 -5.49
N THR A 50 -1.12 32.28 -6.29
CA THR A 50 -1.10 33.02 -7.55
C THR A 50 -0.72 34.49 -7.35
N SER A 51 -0.44 35.20 -8.44
CA SER A 51 -0.30 36.67 -8.48
C SER A 51 -1.44 37.41 -7.75
N ASP A 52 -2.67 36.89 -7.85
CA ASP A 52 -3.87 37.42 -7.16
C ASP A 52 -4.08 36.91 -5.71
N GLY A 53 -3.18 36.09 -5.18
CA GLY A 53 -3.31 35.49 -3.85
C GLY A 53 -4.34 34.34 -3.75
N LEU A 54 -4.65 33.64 -4.84
CA LEU A 54 -5.37 32.36 -4.80
C LEU A 54 -4.42 31.26 -4.34
N THR A 55 -4.80 30.59 -3.26
CA THR A 55 -4.17 29.35 -2.79
C THR A 55 -5.04 28.16 -3.17
N VAL A 56 -4.48 26.95 -3.14
CA VAL A 56 -5.22 25.70 -3.40
C VAL A 56 -6.46 25.59 -2.49
N ASP A 57 -6.32 25.94 -1.22
CA ASP A 57 -7.43 25.92 -0.25
C ASP A 57 -8.54 26.92 -0.61
N ARG A 58 -8.19 28.09 -1.16
CA ARG A 58 -9.17 29.08 -1.64
C ARG A 58 -9.90 28.60 -2.91
N ILE A 59 -9.20 27.90 -3.81
CA ILE A 59 -9.80 27.30 -5.01
C ILE A 59 -10.80 26.20 -4.62
N VAL A 60 -10.48 25.38 -3.62
CA VAL A 60 -11.46 24.40 -3.11
C VAL A 60 -12.64 25.10 -2.45
N ALA A 61 -12.39 26.15 -1.66
CA ALA A 61 -13.44 26.90 -0.97
C ALA A 61 -14.41 27.63 -1.92
N SER A 62 -13.96 28.00 -3.12
CA SER A 62 -14.78 28.69 -4.13
C SER A 62 -15.86 27.80 -4.76
N LYS A 63 -15.75 26.47 -4.60
CA LYS A 63 -16.72 25.47 -5.09
C LYS A 63 -17.11 25.65 -6.56
N TRP A 64 -16.13 25.91 -7.43
CA TRP A 64 -16.38 25.94 -8.87
C TRP A 64 -16.91 24.59 -9.37
N ALA A 65 -17.80 24.64 -10.38
CA ALA A 65 -18.38 23.44 -10.97
C ALA A 65 -17.31 22.63 -11.71
N ILE A 66 -17.27 21.33 -11.44
CA ILE A 66 -16.39 20.38 -12.15
C ILE A 66 -17.20 19.78 -13.29
N LEU A 67 -16.83 20.16 -14.50
CA LEU A 67 -17.37 19.67 -15.76
C LEU A 67 -16.51 18.51 -16.32
N ASP A 68 -17.09 17.76 -17.26
CA ASP A 68 -16.40 16.71 -18.02
C ASP A 68 -15.24 17.28 -18.84
N GLU A 69 -14.24 16.43 -19.11
CA GLU A 69 -12.96 16.83 -19.75
C GLU A 69 -13.13 17.53 -21.11
N SER A 70 -14.24 17.29 -21.83
CA SER A 70 -14.50 17.85 -23.17
C SER A 70 -15.12 19.24 -23.17
N GLU A 71 -15.71 19.68 -22.06
CA GLU A 71 -16.49 20.93 -21.97
C GLU A 71 -15.98 21.89 -20.89
N SER A 72 -14.82 21.62 -20.30
CA SER A 72 -14.37 22.29 -19.08
C SER A 72 -13.53 23.55 -19.32
N ASP A 73 -13.98 24.66 -18.72
CA ASP A 73 -13.16 25.86 -18.50
C ASP A 73 -11.93 25.57 -17.65
N TRP A 74 -10.90 26.41 -17.74
CA TRP A 74 -9.72 26.33 -16.85
C TRP A 74 -10.08 26.31 -15.36
N LYS A 75 -11.15 27.02 -14.96
CA LYS A 75 -11.64 27.00 -13.55
C LYS A 75 -12.13 25.61 -13.13
N SER A 76 -12.79 24.88 -14.03
CA SER A 76 -13.23 23.51 -13.78
C SER A 76 -12.03 22.58 -13.60
N HIS A 77 -11.02 22.69 -14.49
CA HIS A 77 -9.77 21.94 -14.36
C HIS A 77 -9.03 22.26 -13.06
N ALA A 78 -8.86 23.55 -12.74
CA ALA A 78 -8.21 23.98 -11.51
C ALA A 78 -8.93 23.48 -10.26
N ALA A 79 -10.26 23.51 -10.23
CA ALA A 79 -11.05 23.00 -9.12
C ALA A 79 -10.90 21.48 -8.95
N ALA A 80 -10.89 20.72 -10.05
CA ALA A 80 -10.68 19.29 -10.03
C ALA A 80 -9.28 18.93 -9.50
N ILE A 81 -8.23 19.60 -10.00
CA ILE A 81 -6.84 19.37 -9.56
C ILE A 81 -6.69 19.74 -8.08
N ALA A 82 -7.24 20.88 -7.65
CA ALA A 82 -7.18 21.33 -6.26
C ALA A 82 -7.86 20.34 -5.30
N GLN A 83 -8.99 19.75 -5.70
CA GLN A 83 -9.64 18.68 -4.94
C GLN A 83 -8.76 17.43 -4.84
N SER A 84 -8.16 16.98 -5.95
CA SER A 84 -7.23 15.84 -5.95
C SER A 84 -6.05 16.07 -5.00
N ILE A 85 -5.42 17.27 -5.04
CA ILE A 85 -4.32 17.64 -4.13
C ILE A 85 -4.78 17.58 -2.67
N GLN A 86 -5.99 18.07 -2.36
CA GLN A 86 -6.52 18.02 -1.01
C GLN A 86 -6.74 16.57 -0.53
N VAL A 87 -7.25 15.69 -1.39
CA VAL A 87 -7.41 14.27 -1.07
C VAL A 87 -6.03 13.62 -0.83
N ILE A 88 -5.05 13.89 -1.69
CA ILE A 88 -3.67 13.39 -1.54
C ILE A 88 -3.10 13.82 -0.17
N LYS A 89 -3.18 15.12 0.17
CA LYS A 89 -2.72 15.64 1.47
C LYS A 89 -3.41 14.97 2.65
N LYS A 90 -4.73 14.74 2.55
CA LYS A 90 -5.51 14.07 3.59
C LYS A 90 -5.08 12.61 3.78
N ARG A 91 -4.85 11.88 2.68
CA ARG A 91 -4.43 10.47 2.70
C ARG A 91 -3.02 10.30 3.23
N LEU A 92 -2.09 11.18 2.84
CA LEU A 92 -0.72 11.22 3.36
C LEU A 92 -0.63 11.68 4.81
N GLN A 93 -1.73 12.09 5.44
CA GLN A 93 -1.76 12.69 6.78
C GLN A 93 -0.74 13.84 6.91
N TRP A 94 -0.83 14.82 5.99
CA TRP A 94 0.15 15.89 5.78
C TRP A 94 0.73 16.50 7.07
N ASN A 95 -0.13 16.82 8.05
CA ASN A 95 0.31 17.38 9.33
C ASN A 95 1.23 16.45 10.14
N LYS A 96 0.92 15.14 10.16
CA LYS A 96 1.77 14.15 10.84
C LYS A 96 3.07 13.93 10.07
N LEU A 97 3.02 13.96 8.74
CA LEU A 97 4.20 13.85 7.89
C LEU A 97 5.16 15.02 8.14
N MET A 98 4.67 16.26 8.19
CA MET A 98 5.48 17.45 8.49
C MET A 98 6.16 17.32 9.86
N VAL A 99 5.39 17.02 10.91
CA VAL A 99 5.93 16.85 12.28
C VAL A 99 6.97 15.72 12.34
N ARG A 100 6.72 14.61 11.63
CA ARG A 100 7.66 13.49 11.58
C ARG A 100 8.95 13.86 10.85
N LEU A 101 8.86 14.63 9.75
CA LEU A 101 10.01 15.09 8.99
C LEU A 101 10.87 16.06 9.82
N ASP A 102 10.25 16.98 10.55
CA ASP A 102 10.95 17.88 11.46
C ASP A 102 11.67 17.12 12.59
N LEU A 103 11.04 16.07 13.12
CA LEU A 103 11.66 15.21 14.12
C LEU A 103 12.84 14.44 13.53
N LEU A 104 12.69 13.86 12.33
CA LEU A 104 13.75 13.13 11.64
C LEU A 104 14.92 14.03 11.27
N SER A 105 14.67 15.27 10.80
CA SER A 105 15.71 16.24 10.50
C SER A 105 16.46 16.66 11.76
N ALA A 106 15.75 16.87 12.88
CA ALA A 106 16.38 17.11 14.18
C ALA A 106 17.23 15.92 14.67
N GLN A 107 16.83 14.69 14.37
CA GLN A 107 17.62 13.49 14.67
C GLN A 107 18.87 13.39 13.78
N LEU A 108 18.75 13.67 12.48
CA LEU A 108 19.87 13.67 11.53
C LEU A 108 20.94 14.73 11.87
N ASN A 109 20.52 15.85 12.47
CA ASN A 109 21.43 16.90 12.92
C ASN A 109 22.19 16.59 14.22
N LYS A 110 21.95 15.42 14.86
CA LYS A 110 22.68 15.03 16.08
C LYS A 110 24.10 14.56 15.74
N PRO A 111 25.15 15.07 16.41
CA PRO A 111 26.53 14.71 16.09
C PRO A 111 26.85 13.23 16.33
N ASN A 112 26.22 12.58 17.31
CA ASN A 112 26.46 11.19 17.69
C ASN A 112 25.70 10.17 16.81
N LEU A 113 24.95 10.61 15.80
CA LEU A 113 24.15 9.67 14.99
C LEU A 113 25.04 8.74 14.15
N TRP A 114 26.21 9.24 13.75
CA TRP A 114 27.14 8.51 12.89
C TRP A 114 27.94 7.43 13.61
N ASP A 115 27.74 7.28 14.93
CA ASP A 115 28.34 6.19 15.73
C ASP A 115 27.71 4.83 15.39
N ASP A 116 26.46 4.80 14.90
CA ASP A 116 25.78 3.59 14.41
C ASP A 116 25.38 3.75 12.92
N PRO A 117 26.17 3.18 11.98
CA PRO A 117 25.92 3.33 10.55
C PRO A 117 24.62 2.66 10.09
N VAL A 118 24.13 1.63 10.81
CA VAL A 118 22.89 0.92 10.46
C VAL A 118 21.69 1.80 10.78
N LEU A 119 21.69 2.42 11.96
CA LEU A 119 20.61 3.30 12.41
C LEU A 119 20.58 4.61 11.60
N ALA A 120 21.74 5.21 11.34
CA ALA A 120 21.87 6.36 10.46
C ALA A 120 21.33 6.08 9.05
N GLY A 121 21.66 4.92 8.47
CA GLY A 121 21.16 4.50 7.16
C GLY A 121 19.63 4.36 7.12
N LYS A 122 19.02 3.78 8.15
CA LYS A 122 17.55 3.67 8.26
C LYS A 122 16.88 5.03 8.34
N LEU A 123 17.33 5.90 9.24
CA LEU A 123 16.76 7.23 9.40
C LEU A 123 16.91 8.09 8.15
N SER A 124 18.07 8.02 7.48
CA SER A 124 18.29 8.76 6.23
C SER A 124 17.37 8.28 5.10
N ARG A 125 17.10 6.97 5.01
CA ARG A 125 16.16 6.39 4.01
C ARG A 125 14.72 6.79 4.32
N GLU A 126 14.30 6.70 5.58
CA GLU A 126 12.96 7.14 6.01
C GLU A 126 12.74 8.62 5.71
N HIS A 127 13.69 9.47 6.11
CA HIS A 127 13.65 10.91 5.86
C HIS A 127 13.62 11.22 4.36
N GLY A 128 14.48 10.60 3.57
CA GLY A 128 14.52 10.78 2.11
C GLY A 128 13.21 10.37 1.42
N SER A 129 12.62 9.24 1.82
CA SER A 129 11.34 8.78 1.28
C SER A 129 10.19 9.72 1.61
N MET A 130 10.09 10.18 2.86
CA MET A 130 9.05 11.14 3.27
C MET A 130 9.25 12.52 2.63
N MET A 131 10.50 12.97 2.51
CA MET A 131 10.84 14.23 1.85
C MET A 131 10.50 14.20 0.36
N GLY A 132 10.74 13.08 -0.33
CA GLY A 132 10.34 12.88 -1.73
C GLY A 132 8.84 13.08 -1.93
N LYS A 133 8.02 12.38 -1.13
CA LYS A 133 6.55 12.51 -1.16
C LYS A 133 6.08 13.95 -0.89
N MET A 134 6.72 14.64 0.05
CA MET A 134 6.40 16.05 0.35
C MET A 134 6.75 16.98 -0.82
N LYS A 135 7.90 16.73 -1.47
CA LYS A 135 8.36 17.52 -2.63
C LYS A 135 7.43 17.33 -3.83
N GLU A 136 6.97 16.12 -4.08
CA GLU A 136 6.02 15.81 -5.17
C GLU A 136 4.69 16.56 -5.00
N VAL A 137 4.10 16.54 -3.80
CA VAL A 137 2.86 17.28 -3.53
C VAL A 137 3.07 18.78 -3.69
N LYS A 138 4.18 19.33 -3.18
CA LYS A 138 4.49 20.76 -3.33
C LYS A 138 4.71 21.15 -4.79
N ALA A 139 5.34 20.29 -5.59
CA ALA A 139 5.50 20.51 -7.03
C ALA A 139 4.13 20.58 -7.72
N LEU A 140 3.22 19.65 -7.44
CA LEU A 140 1.85 19.71 -7.96
C LEU A 140 1.10 20.98 -7.55
N GLU A 141 1.32 21.50 -6.34
CA GLU A 141 0.72 22.79 -5.94
C GLU A 141 1.29 23.98 -6.70
N GLN A 142 2.61 23.95 -6.93
CA GLN A 142 3.32 24.98 -7.67
C GLN A 142 2.90 24.99 -9.15
N ASP A 143 2.91 23.83 -9.80
CA ASP A 143 2.51 23.68 -11.20
C ASP A 143 1.06 24.19 -11.42
N LEU A 144 0.14 23.91 -10.49
CA LEU A 144 -1.25 24.36 -10.58
C LEU A 144 -1.33 25.90 -10.55
N ILE A 145 -0.58 26.51 -9.64
CA ILE A 145 -0.56 27.97 -9.50
C ILE A 145 0.07 28.64 -10.71
N GLU A 146 1.19 28.10 -11.19
CA GLU A 146 1.89 28.60 -12.37
C GLU A 146 1.00 28.53 -13.61
N HIS A 147 0.32 27.39 -13.86
CA HIS A 147 -0.59 27.26 -14.99
C HIS A 147 -1.81 28.20 -14.90
N ILE A 148 -2.34 28.45 -13.70
CA ILE A 148 -3.43 29.42 -13.51
C ILE A 148 -2.96 30.84 -13.87
N ASP A 149 -1.75 31.23 -13.44
CA ASP A 149 -1.22 32.56 -13.72
C ASP A 149 -0.88 32.73 -15.20
N MET A 150 -0.32 31.70 -15.84
CA MET A 150 -0.09 31.70 -17.29
C MET A 150 -1.40 31.89 -18.08
N ILE A 151 -2.48 31.21 -17.70
CA ILE A 151 -3.79 31.37 -18.37
C ILE A 151 -4.36 32.77 -18.17
N LYS A 152 -4.17 33.38 -16.98
CA LYS A 152 -4.63 34.75 -16.73
C LYS A 152 -3.85 35.76 -17.56
N LEU A 153 -2.53 35.66 -17.59
CA LEU A 153 -1.67 36.52 -18.39
C LEU A 153 -2.03 36.43 -19.88
N ALA A 154 -2.22 35.22 -20.40
CA ALA A 154 -2.64 34.98 -21.78
C ALA A 154 -3.98 35.65 -22.13
N ARG A 155 -4.91 35.70 -21.16
CA ARG A 155 -6.22 36.34 -21.35
C ARG A 155 -6.17 37.86 -21.29
N GLU A 156 -5.22 38.41 -20.55
CA GLU A 156 -4.97 39.86 -20.50
C GLU A 156 -4.33 40.33 -21.81
N GLU A 157 -3.43 39.52 -22.38
CA GLU A 157 -2.78 39.75 -23.67
C GLU A 157 -3.59 39.11 -24.81
N ALA A 158 -4.65 39.78 -25.27
CA ALA A 158 -5.62 39.27 -26.25
C ALA A 158 -5.07 38.76 -27.61
N GLU A 159 -3.76 38.91 -27.89
CA GLU A 159 -3.09 38.41 -29.09
C GLU A 159 -2.50 36.99 -28.92
N ASP A 160 -2.45 36.43 -27.70
CA ASP A 160 -1.78 35.17 -27.39
C ASP A 160 -2.74 33.98 -27.15
N SER A 161 -3.69 33.81 -28.08
CA SER A 161 -4.68 32.71 -28.03
C SER A 161 -4.03 31.32 -28.09
N ASP A 162 -2.84 31.21 -28.70
CA ASP A 162 -2.13 29.93 -28.81
C ASP A 162 -1.56 29.51 -27.44
N LEU A 163 -1.05 30.46 -26.65
CA LEU A 163 -0.53 30.22 -25.31
C LEU A 163 -1.65 29.84 -24.31
N GLU A 164 -2.85 30.41 -24.44
CA GLU A 164 -4.02 29.98 -23.66
C GLU A 164 -4.39 28.52 -23.95
N LEU A 165 -4.42 28.12 -25.22
CA LEU A 165 -4.73 26.75 -25.63
C LEU A 165 -3.68 25.74 -25.17
N GLU A 166 -2.39 26.09 -25.24
CA GLU A 166 -1.31 25.25 -24.72
C GLU A 166 -1.42 25.08 -23.20
N SER A 167 -1.66 26.16 -22.47
CA SER A 167 -1.81 26.13 -21.01
C SER A 167 -3.04 25.32 -20.57
N LEU A 168 -4.15 25.38 -21.32
CA LEU A 168 -5.32 24.54 -21.10
C LEU A 168 -5.03 23.05 -21.32
N LYS A 169 -4.25 22.70 -22.36
CA LYS A 169 -3.81 21.32 -22.59
C LYS A 169 -2.91 20.83 -21.46
N ALA A 170 -1.98 21.65 -20.99
CA ALA A 170 -1.14 21.32 -19.84
C ALA A 170 -1.98 21.08 -18.57
N MET A 171 -3.02 21.89 -18.34
CA MET A 171 -3.98 21.69 -17.24
C MET A 171 -4.82 20.41 -17.39
N LEU A 172 -5.17 20.02 -18.61
CA LEU A 172 -5.84 18.74 -18.89
C LEU A 172 -4.92 17.55 -18.52
N GLU A 173 -3.67 17.59 -18.95
CA GLU A 173 -2.67 16.58 -18.61
C GLU A 173 -2.42 16.54 -17.09
N MET A 174 -2.30 17.71 -16.47
CA MET A 174 -2.16 17.84 -15.02
C MET A 174 -3.37 17.26 -14.27
N ARG A 175 -4.60 17.48 -14.75
CA ARG A 175 -5.82 16.88 -14.17
C ARG A 175 -5.70 15.35 -14.17
N ARG A 176 -5.27 14.74 -15.27
CA ARG A 176 -5.07 13.28 -15.38
C ARG A 176 -3.96 12.80 -14.44
N ASN A 177 -2.81 13.46 -14.46
CA ASN A 177 -1.67 13.13 -13.59
C ASN A 177 -2.05 13.26 -12.10
N SER A 178 -2.78 14.30 -11.72
CA SER A 178 -3.25 14.50 -10.34
C SER A 178 -4.16 13.37 -9.88
N LYS A 179 -4.99 12.83 -10.78
CA LYS A 179 -5.88 11.70 -10.49
C LYS A 179 -5.10 10.41 -10.30
N GLU A 180 -4.06 10.18 -11.10
CA GLU A 180 -3.16 9.05 -10.94
C GLU A 180 -2.38 9.14 -9.62
N LYS A 181 -1.91 10.33 -9.24
CA LYS A 181 -1.28 10.55 -7.92
C LYS A 181 -2.25 10.41 -6.75
N GLU A 182 -3.51 10.76 -6.94
CA GLU A 182 -4.58 10.51 -5.96
C GLU A 182 -4.75 9.02 -5.68
N LEU A 183 -4.69 8.21 -6.73
CA LEU A 183 -4.75 6.75 -6.65
C LEU A 183 -3.50 6.16 -5.99
N GLU A 184 -2.29 6.59 -6.37
CA GLU A 184 -1.06 6.18 -5.68
C GLU A 184 -1.12 6.49 -4.18
N ALA A 185 -1.71 7.62 -3.79
CA ALA A 185 -1.90 7.97 -2.38
C ALA A 185 -2.90 7.07 -1.65
N LEU A 186 -3.81 6.38 -2.35
CA LEU A 186 -4.67 5.34 -1.77
C LEU A 186 -3.91 4.02 -1.53
N LEU A 187 -2.86 3.75 -2.31
CA LEU A 187 -2.06 2.54 -2.25
C LEU A 187 -1.01 2.57 -1.12
N TYR A 188 -1.47 2.79 0.12
CA TYR A 188 -0.62 2.89 1.30
C TYR A 188 -0.50 1.59 2.11
N ALA A 189 -1.07 0.46 1.68
CA ALA A 189 -0.91 -0.78 2.43
C ALA A 189 0.56 -1.26 2.41
N GLU A 190 0.98 -2.00 3.44
CA GLU A 190 2.39 -2.35 3.68
C GLU A 190 3.08 -3.02 2.48
N HIS A 191 2.32 -3.78 1.68
CA HIS A 191 2.84 -4.51 0.52
C HIS A 191 2.43 -3.89 -0.83
N ASP A 192 1.72 -2.76 -0.83
CA ASP A 192 1.17 -2.19 -2.07
C ASP A 192 2.27 -1.76 -3.04
N SER A 193 3.41 -1.27 -2.53
CA SER A 193 4.58 -0.86 -3.31
C SER A 193 5.36 -2.03 -3.91
N CYS A 194 5.12 -3.26 -3.46
CA CYS A 194 5.86 -4.42 -3.90
C CYS A 194 5.48 -4.85 -5.33
N SER A 195 6.45 -5.46 -6.00
CA SER A 195 6.20 -6.30 -7.18
C SER A 195 5.33 -7.50 -6.79
N CYS A 196 4.68 -8.15 -7.75
CA CYS A 196 3.75 -9.24 -7.45
C CYS A 196 3.84 -10.39 -8.46
N TYR A 197 3.36 -11.56 -8.03
CA TYR A 197 2.98 -12.65 -8.91
C TYR A 197 1.47 -12.62 -9.11
N ILE A 198 1.03 -12.80 -10.36
CA ILE A 198 -0.36 -13.11 -10.69
C ILE A 198 -0.42 -14.56 -11.14
N GLU A 199 -1.18 -15.37 -10.40
CA GLU A 199 -1.48 -16.75 -10.74
C GLU A 199 -2.90 -16.82 -11.32
N VAL A 200 -3.03 -17.40 -12.51
CA VAL A 200 -4.32 -17.64 -13.16
C VAL A 200 -4.54 -19.14 -13.22
N GLN A 201 -5.67 -19.61 -12.68
CA GLN A 201 -6.05 -21.01 -12.65
C GLN A 201 -7.39 -21.23 -13.34
N ALA A 202 -7.47 -22.25 -14.21
CA ALA A 202 -8.72 -22.65 -14.83
C ALA A 202 -9.66 -23.31 -13.79
N GLY A 203 -10.92 -22.89 -13.81
CA GLY A 203 -11.98 -23.45 -12.97
C GLY A 203 -12.66 -24.68 -13.58
N ALA A 204 -13.84 -25.02 -13.04
CA ALA A 204 -14.68 -26.06 -13.58
C ALA A 204 -15.28 -25.64 -14.95
N GLY A 205 -15.11 -26.48 -15.97
CA GLY A 205 -15.59 -26.23 -17.32
C GLY A 205 -14.72 -26.79 -18.45
N GLY A 206 -13.73 -27.65 -18.13
CA GLY A 206 -12.92 -28.38 -19.11
C GLY A 206 -12.13 -27.44 -20.02
N THR A 207 -12.04 -27.79 -21.30
CA THR A 207 -11.27 -27.05 -22.32
C THR A 207 -11.71 -25.59 -22.46
N GLU A 208 -13.00 -25.28 -22.31
CA GLU A 208 -13.49 -23.91 -22.42
C GLU A 208 -12.98 -23.03 -21.25
N SER A 209 -12.90 -23.58 -20.04
CA SER A 209 -12.33 -22.87 -18.90
C SER A 209 -10.81 -22.74 -18.99
N MET A 210 -10.13 -23.72 -19.59
CA MET A 210 -8.69 -23.63 -19.88
C MET A 210 -8.39 -22.53 -20.91
N ASP A 211 -9.19 -22.42 -21.97
CA ASP A 211 -9.06 -21.35 -22.96
C ASP A 211 -9.36 -19.99 -22.34
N TRP A 212 -10.39 -19.90 -21.49
CA TRP A 212 -10.69 -18.68 -20.75
C TRP A 212 -9.54 -18.24 -19.84
N ALA A 213 -8.94 -19.16 -19.09
CA ALA A 213 -7.77 -18.86 -18.26
C ALA A 213 -6.61 -18.30 -19.10
N LYS A 214 -6.41 -18.80 -20.33
CA LYS A 214 -5.39 -18.28 -21.25
C LYS A 214 -5.71 -16.85 -21.68
N MET A 215 -6.96 -16.56 -22.00
CA MET A 215 -7.40 -15.19 -22.33
C MET A 215 -7.18 -14.22 -21.17
N VAL A 216 -7.53 -14.62 -19.94
CA VAL A 216 -7.32 -13.82 -18.73
C VAL A 216 -5.83 -13.55 -18.49
N MET A 217 -4.97 -14.56 -18.65
CA MET A 217 -3.51 -14.36 -18.58
C MET A 217 -3.03 -13.34 -19.61
N GLN A 218 -3.48 -13.43 -20.86
CA GLN A 218 -3.09 -12.48 -21.92
C GLN A 218 -3.58 -11.06 -21.64
N MET A 219 -4.82 -10.93 -21.13
CA MET A 219 -5.39 -9.65 -20.70
C MET A 219 -4.51 -8.98 -19.64
N TYR A 220 -4.04 -9.71 -18.62
CA TYR A 220 -3.12 -9.14 -17.62
C TYR A 220 -1.73 -8.83 -18.16
N LYS A 221 -1.21 -9.64 -19.10
CA LYS A 221 0.07 -9.33 -19.79
C LYS A 221 -0.03 -8.00 -20.54
N LEU A 222 -1.12 -7.78 -21.28
CA LEU A 222 -1.35 -6.54 -22.03
C LEU A 222 -1.57 -5.35 -21.10
N TRP A 223 -2.39 -5.49 -20.05
CA TRP A 223 -2.58 -4.45 -19.05
C TRP A 223 -1.26 -4.02 -18.42
N ALA A 224 -0.42 -4.98 -18.01
CA ALA A 224 0.86 -4.69 -17.42
C ALA A 224 1.83 -3.99 -18.39
N GLN A 225 1.84 -4.39 -19.66
CA GLN A 225 2.64 -3.72 -20.69
C GLN A 225 2.17 -2.27 -20.93
N ARG A 226 0.86 -2.01 -20.94
CA ARG A 226 0.30 -0.66 -21.06
C ARG A 226 0.70 0.25 -19.91
N ARG A 227 0.74 -0.28 -18.69
CA ARG A 227 1.23 0.42 -17.48
C ARG A 227 2.75 0.53 -17.39
N GLY A 228 3.50 -0.04 -18.33
CA GLY A 228 4.96 -0.01 -18.34
C GLY A 228 5.63 -0.96 -17.34
N PHE A 229 4.91 -1.93 -16.79
CA PHE A 229 5.48 -2.96 -15.92
C PHE A 229 6.30 -3.97 -16.72
N ARG A 230 7.38 -4.48 -16.12
CA ARG A 230 8.13 -5.59 -16.69
C ARG A 230 7.42 -6.89 -16.36
N VAL A 231 6.96 -7.58 -17.40
CA VAL A 231 6.25 -8.87 -17.28
C VAL A 231 7.20 -10.02 -17.58
N THR A 232 7.29 -11.01 -16.69
CA THR A 232 8.00 -12.26 -16.92
C THR A 232 7.08 -13.45 -16.69
N LEU A 233 7.10 -14.43 -17.59
CA LEU A 233 6.35 -15.67 -17.42
C LEU A 233 7.20 -16.64 -16.59
N VAL A 234 6.70 -17.04 -15.42
CA VAL A 234 7.44 -17.89 -14.47
C VAL A 234 7.10 -19.35 -14.70
N ASP A 235 5.81 -19.66 -14.77
CA ASP A 235 5.31 -21.02 -14.97
C ASP A 235 4.08 -20.99 -15.89
N GLU A 236 3.96 -21.98 -16.75
CA GLU A 236 2.81 -22.19 -17.63
C GLU A 236 2.52 -23.68 -17.76
N MET A 237 1.35 -24.10 -17.29
CA MET A 237 0.82 -25.44 -17.46
C MET A 237 -0.27 -25.41 -18.53
N SER A 238 0.06 -25.90 -19.73
CA SER A 238 -0.90 -25.97 -20.84
C SER A 238 -2.06 -26.93 -20.55
N GLY A 239 -3.23 -26.64 -21.14
CA GLY A 239 -4.38 -27.53 -21.13
C GLY A 239 -4.22 -28.72 -22.08
N GLU A 240 -5.06 -29.75 -21.94
CA GLU A 240 -4.96 -30.99 -22.74
C GLU A 240 -5.26 -30.75 -24.23
N MET A 241 -6.24 -29.90 -24.54
CA MET A 241 -6.63 -29.59 -25.93
C MET A 241 -6.37 -28.13 -26.31
N ALA A 242 -6.72 -27.20 -25.43
CA ALA A 242 -6.55 -25.76 -25.66
C ALA A 242 -6.40 -25.03 -24.33
N GLY A 243 -5.84 -23.82 -24.38
CA GLY A 243 -5.70 -22.95 -23.23
C GLY A 243 -4.63 -23.39 -22.22
N ILE A 244 -4.80 -22.96 -20.97
CA ILE A 244 -3.90 -23.25 -19.85
C ILE A 244 -4.71 -23.79 -18.67
N LYS A 245 -4.12 -24.73 -17.92
CA LYS A 245 -4.67 -25.17 -16.63
C LYS A 245 -4.28 -24.18 -15.53
N ARG A 246 -3.05 -23.69 -15.57
CA ARG A 246 -2.50 -22.71 -14.63
C ARG A 246 -1.34 -21.95 -15.27
N ALA A 247 -1.19 -20.67 -14.97
CA ALA A 247 0.02 -19.93 -15.28
C ALA A 247 0.33 -18.92 -14.18
N THR A 248 1.61 -18.68 -13.96
CA THR A 248 2.11 -17.66 -13.03
C THR A 248 2.95 -16.66 -13.81
N ILE A 249 2.52 -15.40 -13.77
CA ILE A 249 3.28 -14.27 -14.31
C ILE A 249 3.83 -13.43 -13.16
N ARG A 250 5.03 -12.91 -13.32
CA ARG A 250 5.67 -11.97 -12.42
C ARG A 250 5.59 -10.57 -13.03
N LEU A 251 5.15 -9.62 -12.21
CA LEU A 251 5.05 -8.21 -12.53
C LEU A 251 6.04 -7.44 -11.67
N ASP A 252 7.10 -6.94 -12.31
CA ASP A 252 8.06 -6.05 -11.69
C ASP A 252 7.68 -4.59 -12.03
N GLY A 253 7.38 -3.82 -11.01
CA GLY A 253 6.95 -2.43 -11.12
C GLY A 253 6.60 -1.84 -9.77
N GLU A 254 6.61 -0.51 -9.69
CA GLU A 254 6.15 0.21 -8.51
C GLU A 254 4.63 0.09 -8.40
N TYR A 255 4.15 -0.15 -7.18
CA TYR A 255 2.73 -0.30 -6.87
C TYR A 255 2.01 -1.46 -7.59
N ALA A 256 2.75 -2.38 -8.23
CA ALA A 256 2.16 -3.46 -9.03
C ALA A 256 1.21 -4.34 -8.22
N PHE A 257 1.56 -4.69 -6.98
CA PHE A 257 0.67 -5.41 -6.07
C PHE A 257 -0.57 -4.58 -5.71
N GLY A 258 -0.38 -3.29 -5.40
CA GLY A 258 -1.46 -2.37 -5.04
C GLY A 258 -2.55 -2.26 -6.11
N TYR A 259 -2.17 -2.28 -7.38
CA TYR A 259 -3.12 -2.34 -8.48
C TYR A 259 -3.76 -3.72 -8.63
N ALA A 260 -2.94 -4.76 -8.70
CA ALA A 260 -3.38 -6.11 -9.03
C ALA A 260 -4.26 -6.73 -7.92
N LYS A 261 -4.16 -6.29 -6.66
CA LYS A 261 -5.01 -6.81 -5.57
C LYS A 261 -6.51 -6.67 -5.82
N ALA A 262 -6.92 -5.67 -6.61
CA ALA A 262 -8.32 -5.48 -7.01
C ALA A 262 -8.85 -6.63 -7.88
N GLU A 263 -7.96 -7.37 -8.51
CA GLU A 263 -8.26 -8.44 -9.46
C GLU A 263 -8.32 -9.83 -8.81
N VAL A 264 -8.08 -9.94 -7.51
CA VAL A 264 -8.17 -11.21 -6.80
C VAL A 264 -9.62 -11.70 -6.77
N GLY A 265 -9.88 -12.86 -7.36
CA GLY A 265 -11.20 -13.49 -7.36
C GLY A 265 -11.49 -14.35 -8.59
N VAL A 266 -12.76 -14.75 -8.75
CA VAL A 266 -13.22 -15.57 -9.87
C VAL A 266 -13.79 -14.70 -10.99
N HIS A 267 -13.26 -14.88 -12.20
CA HIS A 267 -13.69 -14.24 -13.44
C HIS A 267 -14.56 -15.21 -14.23
N ARG A 268 -15.79 -14.80 -14.52
CA ARG A 268 -16.76 -15.61 -15.26
C ARG A 268 -16.86 -15.17 -16.71
N LEU A 269 -16.78 -16.11 -17.64
CA LEU A 269 -17.03 -15.90 -19.06
C LEU A 269 -18.35 -16.54 -19.49
N VAL A 270 -19.14 -15.84 -20.31
CA VAL A 270 -20.33 -16.36 -20.98
C VAL A 270 -20.20 -16.09 -22.48
N ARG A 271 -19.96 -17.14 -23.27
CA ARG A 271 -19.85 -17.04 -24.74
C ARG A 271 -20.37 -18.29 -25.43
N ILE A 272 -20.46 -18.24 -26.76
CA ILE A 272 -20.63 -19.45 -27.58
C ILE A 272 -19.25 -20.10 -27.69
N SER A 273 -19.11 -21.33 -27.20
CA SER A 273 -17.81 -22.01 -27.20
C SER A 273 -17.41 -22.40 -28.63
N PRO A 274 -16.16 -22.13 -29.06
CA PRO A 274 -15.65 -22.64 -30.33
C PRO A 274 -15.37 -24.16 -30.29
N PHE A 275 -15.32 -24.76 -29.10
CA PHE A 275 -15.03 -26.18 -28.91
C PHE A 275 -16.28 -27.06 -28.83
N ASP A 276 -17.48 -26.48 -28.75
CA ASP A 276 -18.75 -27.23 -28.74
C ASP A 276 -19.36 -27.28 -30.15
N SER A 277 -19.48 -28.49 -30.70
CA SER A 277 -20.05 -28.71 -32.05
C SER A 277 -21.49 -28.20 -32.18
N SER A 278 -22.24 -28.20 -31.08
CA SER A 278 -23.63 -27.74 -31.04
C SER A 278 -23.78 -26.21 -30.89
N LYS A 279 -22.67 -25.45 -30.85
CA LYS A 279 -22.64 -23.98 -30.69
C LYS A 279 -23.53 -23.48 -29.55
N ARG A 280 -23.61 -24.24 -28.45
CA ARG A 280 -24.38 -23.82 -27.27
C ARG A 280 -23.65 -22.72 -26.54
N ARG A 281 -24.38 -22.04 -25.66
CA ARG A 281 -23.80 -21.09 -24.73
C ARG A 281 -23.12 -21.84 -23.59
N HIS A 282 -21.86 -21.52 -23.33
CA HIS A 282 -21.10 -22.06 -22.21
C HIS A 282 -20.85 -20.96 -21.17
N THR A 283 -20.72 -21.38 -19.92
CA THR A 283 -20.28 -20.53 -18.82
C THR A 283 -19.01 -21.13 -18.24
N SER A 284 -17.95 -20.35 -18.21
CA SER A 284 -16.61 -20.78 -17.78
C SER A 284 -16.08 -19.89 -16.68
N PHE A 285 -15.15 -20.44 -15.90
CA PHE A 285 -14.59 -19.76 -14.73
C PHE A 285 -13.07 -19.82 -14.77
N ALA A 286 -12.42 -18.73 -14.41
CA ALA A 286 -10.99 -18.66 -14.14
C ALA A 286 -10.79 -17.94 -12.80
N ALA A 287 -9.95 -18.49 -11.94
CA ALA A 287 -9.56 -17.87 -10.68
C ALA A 287 -8.25 -17.12 -10.86
N VAL A 288 -8.16 -15.94 -10.26
CA VAL A 288 -6.98 -15.08 -10.28
C VAL A 288 -6.53 -14.84 -8.85
N ALA A 289 -5.27 -15.15 -8.58
CA ALA A 289 -4.59 -14.88 -7.32
C ALA A 289 -3.48 -13.88 -7.54
N VAL A 290 -3.25 -13.02 -6.55
CA VAL A 290 -2.16 -12.05 -6.57
C VAL A 290 -1.37 -12.16 -5.28
N ILE A 291 -0.06 -12.35 -5.40
CA ILE A 291 0.84 -12.60 -4.28
C ILE A 291 1.96 -11.54 -4.31
N PRO A 292 2.18 -10.77 -3.23
CA PRO A 292 3.25 -9.77 -3.19
C PRO A 292 4.62 -10.46 -3.08
N ILE A 293 5.61 -9.90 -3.77
CA ILE A 293 7.02 -10.27 -3.64
C ILE A 293 7.59 -9.43 -2.51
N LEU A 294 7.68 -10.02 -1.32
CA LEU A 294 8.41 -9.41 -0.21
C LEU A 294 9.89 -9.48 -0.55
N GLY A 295 10.54 -8.33 -0.74
CA GLY A 295 11.97 -8.28 -1.05
C GLY A 295 12.78 -9.01 0.01
N GLU A 296 13.81 -9.75 -0.42
CA GLU A 296 14.78 -10.40 0.48
C GLU A 296 15.51 -9.34 1.29
N GLY A 297 14.93 -9.00 2.44
CA GLY A 297 15.33 -7.87 3.26
C GLY A 297 15.84 -8.27 4.63
N PHE A 298 16.31 -9.50 4.84
CA PHE A 298 17.00 -9.88 6.08
C PHE A 298 18.09 -10.91 5.80
N THR A 299 19.26 -10.43 5.34
CA THR A 299 20.50 -11.09 5.75
C THR A 299 20.63 -10.83 7.25
N HIS A 300 20.11 -11.74 8.07
CA HIS A 300 20.40 -11.76 9.49
C HIS A 300 21.89 -12.06 9.66
N CYS A 301 22.72 -11.02 9.62
CA CYS A 301 24.04 -11.07 10.24
C CYS A 301 23.78 -11.29 11.73
N CYS A 302 23.80 -12.55 12.15
CA CYS A 302 23.76 -12.93 13.55
C CYS A 302 25.11 -12.55 14.18
N GLU A 303 25.37 -11.25 14.31
CA GLU A 303 26.38 -10.74 15.20
C GLU A 303 25.69 -10.28 16.48
N ASP A 304 26.17 -10.86 17.57
CA ASP A 304 25.96 -10.48 18.96
C ASP A 304 24.60 -10.77 19.60
N SER A 305 24.51 -11.99 20.14
CA SER A 305 23.85 -12.20 21.44
C SER A 305 24.86 -12.79 22.42
N SER A 306 25.27 -11.94 23.36
CA SER A 306 25.91 -12.29 24.62
C SER A 306 24.99 -13.21 25.45
N TYR A 307 25.05 -14.52 25.17
CA TYR A 307 24.37 -15.52 26.00
C TYR A 307 25.22 -15.84 27.24
N SER A 308 25.15 -14.95 28.23
CA SER A 308 25.66 -15.16 29.59
C SER A 308 24.66 -15.87 30.49
N ASN A 309 23.73 -16.65 29.94
CA ASN A 309 22.76 -17.39 30.77
C ASN A 309 22.12 -18.58 30.02
N TRP A 310 22.92 -19.56 29.59
CA TRP A 310 22.41 -20.92 29.45
C TRP A 310 23.08 -21.79 30.51
N GLY A 311 22.28 -22.15 31.51
CA GLY A 311 22.75 -22.83 32.72
C GLY A 311 23.36 -24.20 32.45
N ASN A 312 24.36 -24.51 33.27
CA ASN A 312 24.72 -25.82 33.79
C ASN A 312 24.32 -27.02 32.92
N CYS A 313 25.11 -27.31 31.89
CA CYS A 313 25.33 -28.69 31.51
C CYS A 313 26.62 -29.13 32.20
N HIS A 314 26.51 -30.07 33.15
CA HIS A 314 27.64 -30.63 33.90
C HIS A 314 28.73 -31.14 32.95
N MET A 315 29.77 -30.32 32.75
CA MET A 315 30.98 -30.74 32.04
C MET A 315 31.87 -31.45 33.06
N SER A 316 31.76 -32.78 33.11
CA SER A 316 32.71 -33.59 33.87
C SER A 316 34.13 -33.30 33.38
N GLU A 317 35.02 -32.98 34.31
CA GLU A 317 36.43 -32.69 34.06
C GLU A 317 37.09 -33.84 33.31
N ARG A 318 37.43 -33.62 32.04
CA ARG A 318 38.56 -34.29 31.42
C ARG A 318 39.61 -33.24 31.05
N LYS A 319 40.75 -33.34 31.73
CA LYS A 319 42.00 -32.66 31.41
C LYS A 319 42.44 -33.05 29.99
N GLY A 320 42.50 -32.07 29.09
CA GLY A 320 43.04 -32.20 27.74
C GLY A 320 42.70 -30.96 26.92
N GLY A 321 43.71 -30.28 26.37
CA GLY A 321 43.63 -28.89 25.90
C GLY A 321 42.43 -28.54 25.04
N ILE A 322 41.77 -27.43 25.38
CA ILE A 322 40.70 -26.83 24.58
C ILE A 322 41.32 -26.37 23.26
N ASN A 323 41.08 -27.15 22.22
CA ASN A 323 41.54 -26.85 20.87
C ASN A 323 40.68 -25.69 20.34
N TYR A 324 41.13 -24.44 20.49
CA TYR A 324 40.42 -23.23 20.05
C TYR A 324 39.91 -23.35 18.60
N ARG A 325 40.65 -24.05 17.73
CA ARG A 325 40.22 -24.40 16.37
C ARG A 325 38.93 -25.23 16.34
N SER A 326 38.77 -26.22 17.22
CA SER A 326 37.54 -27.03 17.34
C SER A 326 36.36 -26.22 17.88
N GLN A 327 36.58 -25.31 18.82
CA GLN A 327 35.51 -24.46 19.37
C GLN A 327 34.98 -23.48 18.32
N HIS A 328 35.87 -22.85 17.54
CA HIS A 328 35.47 -21.98 16.43
C HIS A 328 34.76 -22.75 15.31
N MET A 329 35.22 -23.95 14.96
CA MET A 329 34.55 -24.81 13.98
C MET A 329 33.18 -25.27 14.47
N ASN A 330 33.06 -25.68 15.75
CA ASN A 330 31.78 -26.06 16.34
C ASN A 330 30.80 -24.87 16.40
N LYS A 331 31.30 -23.66 16.72
CA LYS A 331 30.50 -22.43 16.69
C LYS A 331 30.06 -22.10 15.26
N ALA A 332 30.95 -22.17 14.28
CA ALA A 332 30.63 -21.92 12.87
C ALA A 332 29.59 -22.93 12.35
N SER A 333 29.73 -24.21 12.66
CA SER A 333 28.75 -25.25 12.32
C SER A 333 27.41 -25.02 13.00
N ALA A 334 27.38 -24.65 14.28
CA ALA A 334 26.14 -24.32 15.00
C ALA A 334 25.44 -23.09 14.40
N MET A 335 26.20 -22.05 14.03
CA MET A 335 25.66 -20.87 13.35
C MET A 335 25.09 -21.21 11.97
N SER A 336 25.78 -22.06 11.20
CA SER A 336 25.30 -22.53 9.88
C SER A 336 24.00 -23.34 10.00
N VAL A 337 23.90 -24.22 11.00
CA VAL A 337 22.65 -24.96 11.27
C VAL A 337 21.54 -24.02 11.71
N LEU A 338 21.83 -23.05 12.58
CA LEU A 338 20.85 -22.07 13.05
C LEU A 338 20.35 -21.20 11.89
N GLN A 339 21.24 -20.74 11.01
CA GLN A 339 20.90 -19.99 9.80
C GLN A 339 20.01 -20.82 8.89
N SER A 340 20.38 -22.07 8.58
CA SER A 340 19.55 -22.96 7.76
C SER A 340 18.16 -23.21 8.37
N ARG A 341 18.06 -23.32 9.71
CA ARG A 341 16.78 -23.45 10.40
C ARG A 341 15.95 -22.17 10.34
N LEU A 342 16.58 -21.01 10.44
CA LEU A 342 15.92 -19.71 10.32
C LEU A 342 15.35 -19.52 8.90
N ASP A 343 16.15 -19.84 7.87
CA ASP A 343 15.74 -19.79 6.46
C ASP A 343 14.56 -20.75 6.21
N GLN A 344 14.59 -21.96 6.79
CA GLN A 344 13.47 -22.90 6.72
C GLN A 344 12.19 -22.33 7.34
N LEU A 345 12.29 -21.66 8.49
CA LEU A 345 11.14 -21.06 9.16
C LEU A 345 10.60 -19.85 8.38
N GLU A 346 11.46 -19.05 7.77
CA GLU A 346 11.05 -17.94 6.91
C GLU A 346 10.39 -18.42 5.63
N MET A 347 10.97 -19.42 4.95
CA MET A 347 10.33 -20.07 3.80
C MET A 347 8.97 -20.66 4.17
N ALA A 348 8.85 -21.31 5.33
CA ALA A 348 7.59 -21.86 5.80
C ALA A 348 6.56 -20.76 6.12
N ARG A 349 6.98 -19.66 6.77
CA ARG A 349 6.13 -18.49 7.04
C ARG A 349 5.65 -17.85 5.72
N GLN A 350 6.56 -17.65 4.78
CA GLN A 350 6.24 -17.08 3.47
C GLN A 350 5.29 -18.00 2.70
N ALA A 351 5.55 -19.31 2.71
CA ALA A 351 4.66 -20.29 2.09
C ALA A 351 3.28 -20.29 2.75
N GLN A 352 3.19 -20.09 4.07
CA GLN A 352 1.91 -19.98 4.77
C GLN A 352 1.15 -18.69 4.41
N VAL A 353 1.84 -17.55 4.31
CA VAL A 353 1.23 -16.28 3.87
C VAL A 353 0.76 -16.38 2.42
N ASN A 354 1.61 -16.92 1.54
CA ASN A 354 1.26 -17.19 0.15
C ASN A 354 0.07 -18.15 0.08
N ALA A 355 0.08 -19.23 0.88
CA ALA A 355 -1.02 -20.16 0.98
C ALA A 355 -2.29 -19.51 1.52
N GLN A 356 -2.23 -18.54 2.43
CA GLN A 356 -3.40 -17.78 2.88
C GLN A 356 -3.96 -16.92 1.73
N HIS A 357 -3.11 -16.24 0.97
CA HIS A 357 -3.53 -15.49 -0.22
C HIS A 357 -4.19 -16.42 -1.26
N THR A 358 -3.60 -17.60 -1.51
CA THR A 358 -4.15 -18.60 -2.43
C THR A 358 -5.38 -19.34 -1.87
N GLN A 359 -5.47 -19.61 -0.57
CA GLN A 359 -6.61 -20.29 0.08
C GLN A 359 -7.78 -19.34 0.32
N SER A 360 -7.53 -18.04 0.42
CA SER A 360 -8.57 -17.01 0.44
C SER A 360 -9.31 -16.89 -0.89
N LEU A 361 -8.78 -17.51 -1.96
CA LEU A 361 -9.56 -17.86 -3.14
C LEU A 361 -10.57 -18.92 -2.70
N THR A 362 -11.76 -18.46 -2.35
CA THR A 362 -12.94 -19.31 -2.16
C THR A 362 -13.05 -20.37 -3.27
N GLU A 363 -13.78 -21.45 -2.99
CA GLU A 363 -14.21 -22.42 -4.00
C GLU A 363 -14.50 -21.76 -5.35
N ILE A 364 -13.85 -22.25 -6.41
CA ILE A 364 -14.06 -21.79 -7.79
C ILE A 364 -15.44 -22.31 -8.24
N SER A 365 -16.49 -21.73 -7.67
CA SER A 365 -17.85 -22.22 -7.74
C SER A 365 -18.81 -21.09 -8.10
N TRP A 366 -20.03 -21.50 -8.43
CA TRP A 366 -21.15 -20.64 -8.81
C TRP A 366 -21.60 -19.83 -7.58
N GLY A 367 -20.88 -18.76 -7.23
CA GLY A 367 -21.20 -17.95 -6.05
C GLY A 367 -20.22 -16.84 -5.71
N ASN A 368 -18.92 -17.01 -5.98
CA ASN A 368 -17.89 -16.01 -5.62
C ASN A 368 -17.23 -15.33 -6.83
N GLN A 369 -18.04 -14.93 -7.80
CA GLN A 369 -17.61 -14.23 -9.01
C GLN A 369 -17.42 -12.73 -8.73
N ILE A 370 -16.25 -12.19 -9.07
CA ILE A 370 -15.99 -10.75 -8.96
C ILE A 370 -16.39 -10.02 -10.24
N ARG A 371 -16.22 -10.65 -11.40
CA ARG A 371 -16.49 -10.02 -12.70
C ARG A 371 -17.11 -11.01 -13.68
N THR A 372 -18.09 -10.53 -14.44
CA THR A 372 -18.76 -11.30 -15.49
C THR A 372 -18.48 -10.68 -16.86
N TYR A 373 -17.97 -11.49 -17.77
CA TYR A 373 -17.68 -11.18 -19.16
C TYR A 373 -18.72 -11.89 -20.04
N VAL A 374 -19.72 -11.14 -20.51
CA VAL A 374 -20.74 -11.66 -21.42
C VAL A 374 -20.35 -11.26 -22.84
N LEU A 375 -19.99 -12.22 -23.69
CA LEU A 375 -19.70 -11.97 -25.11
C LEU A 375 -20.91 -12.27 -26.01
N HIS A 376 -21.89 -13.00 -25.48
CA HIS A 376 -23.16 -13.29 -26.16
C HIS A 376 -24.26 -13.49 -25.10
N PRO A 377 -25.45 -12.85 -25.23
CA PRO A 377 -25.97 -12.18 -26.42
C PRO A 377 -25.73 -10.67 -26.44
N TYR A 378 -25.62 -10.04 -25.27
CA TYR A 378 -25.38 -8.61 -25.10
C TYR A 378 -23.94 -8.48 -24.59
N ARG A 379 -23.04 -8.03 -25.47
CA ARG A 379 -21.60 -7.89 -25.22
C ARG A 379 -21.38 -6.86 -24.11
N MET A 380 -20.92 -7.30 -22.94
CA MET A 380 -20.75 -6.44 -21.76
C MET A 380 -19.82 -7.10 -20.74
N VAL A 381 -19.02 -6.28 -20.05
CA VAL A 381 -18.26 -6.69 -18.88
C VAL A 381 -18.75 -5.92 -17.66
N LYS A 382 -19.04 -6.63 -16.57
CA LYS A 382 -19.56 -6.04 -15.33
C LYS A 382 -18.82 -6.56 -14.12
N ASP A 383 -18.33 -5.65 -13.27
CA ASP A 383 -17.82 -5.98 -11.94
C ASP A 383 -18.99 -5.99 -10.95
N LEU A 384 -19.12 -7.09 -10.22
CA LEU A 384 -20.25 -7.34 -9.32
C LEU A 384 -20.05 -6.71 -7.95
N ARG A 385 -18.83 -6.27 -7.62
CA ARG A 385 -18.51 -5.62 -6.35
C ARG A 385 -18.80 -4.12 -6.42
N THR A 386 -18.43 -3.48 -7.53
CA THR A 386 -18.57 -2.03 -7.73
C THR A 386 -19.76 -1.67 -8.60
N SER A 387 -20.39 -2.64 -9.27
CA SER A 387 -21.42 -2.43 -10.29
C SER A 387 -20.96 -1.62 -11.51
N HIS A 388 -19.66 -1.35 -11.65
CA HIS A 388 -19.09 -0.72 -12.85
C HIS A 388 -19.22 -1.65 -14.06
N GLU A 389 -19.64 -1.10 -15.19
CA GLU A 389 -19.89 -1.86 -16.42
C GLU A 389 -19.32 -1.16 -17.64
N VAL A 390 -18.83 -1.96 -18.57
CA VAL A 390 -18.22 -1.53 -19.84
C VAL A 390 -18.89 -2.29 -20.98
N SER A 391 -19.42 -1.55 -21.95
CA SER A 391 -20.14 -2.11 -23.11
C SER A 391 -19.21 -2.75 -24.14
N ASN A 392 -17.93 -2.35 -24.20
CA ASN A 392 -16.97 -2.93 -25.13
C ASN A 392 -16.11 -4.00 -24.41
N PRO A 393 -16.39 -5.31 -24.58
CA PRO A 393 -15.59 -6.34 -23.94
C PRO A 393 -14.21 -6.53 -24.59
N ASP A 394 -14.02 -6.17 -25.86
CA ASP A 394 -12.73 -6.41 -26.54
C ASP A 394 -11.65 -5.51 -25.96
N SER A 395 -11.97 -4.23 -25.71
CA SER A 395 -11.02 -3.29 -25.10
C SER A 395 -10.57 -3.75 -23.71
N VAL A 396 -11.49 -4.33 -22.93
CA VAL A 396 -11.18 -4.92 -21.62
C VAL A 396 -10.25 -6.12 -21.77
N LEU A 397 -10.50 -7.02 -22.72
CA LEU A 397 -9.64 -8.17 -23.01
C LEU A 397 -8.26 -7.75 -23.55
N GLU A 398 -8.16 -6.58 -24.17
CA GLU A 398 -6.92 -5.96 -24.63
C GLU A 398 -6.15 -5.21 -23.52
N GLY A 399 -6.68 -5.17 -22.29
CA GLY A 399 -5.98 -4.64 -21.11
C GLY A 399 -6.51 -3.30 -20.56
N GLU A 400 -7.65 -2.78 -21.02
CA GLU A 400 -8.35 -1.63 -20.41
C GLU A 400 -9.01 -2.04 -19.07
N LEU A 401 -8.20 -2.30 -18.04
CA LEU A 401 -8.67 -2.73 -16.71
C LEU A 401 -8.74 -1.59 -15.69
N ASP A 402 -8.15 -0.43 -16.01
CA ASP A 402 -7.96 0.65 -15.05
C ASP A 402 -9.28 1.18 -14.50
N GLY A 403 -10.34 1.30 -15.31
CA GLY A 403 -11.66 1.71 -14.83
C GLY A 403 -12.22 0.77 -13.74
N PHE A 404 -12.01 -0.54 -13.88
CA PHE A 404 -12.42 -1.50 -12.85
C PHE A 404 -11.59 -1.38 -11.58
N ILE A 405 -10.27 -1.29 -11.72
CA ILE A 405 -9.33 -1.17 -10.58
C ILE A 405 -9.60 0.11 -9.80
N LEU A 406 -9.81 1.23 -10.48
CA LEU A 406 -10.16 2.52 -9.90
C LEU A 406 -11.48 2.45 -9.13
N SER A 407 -12.53 1.90 -9.74
CA SER A 407 -13.84 1.76 -9.09
C SER A 407 -13.78 0.92 -7.81
N TYR A 408 -12.92 -0.10 -7.79
CA TYR A 408 -12.74 -0.95 -6.61
C TYR A 408 -12.05 -0.20 -5.46
N GLN A 409 -11.16 0.73 -5.78
CA GLN A 409 -10.48 1.57 -4.79
C GLN A 409 -11.34 2.76 -4.31
N GLY A 410 -12.53 2.94 -4.88
CA GLY A 410 -13.50 3.96 -4.47
C GLY A 410 -13.50 5.23 -5.31
N PHE A 411 -13.15 5.13 -6.60
CA PHE A 411 -13.24 6.22 -7.58
C PHE A 411 -14.41 6.11 -8.54
#